data_AF-A0A352MVT0-F1
#
_entry.id   AF-A0A352MVT0-F1
#
_cell.length_a   1.000
_cell.length_b   1.000
_cell.length_c   1.000
_cell.angle_alpha   90.00
_cell.angle_beta   90.00
_cell.angle_gamma   90.00
#
_symmetry.space_group_name_H-M   'P 1'
#
loop_
_entity.id
_entity.type
_entity.pdbx_description
1 polymer ?
#
loop_
_entity_poly.entity_id
_entity_poly.type
_entity_poly.pdbx_seq_one_letter_code
_entity_poly.pdbx_strand_id
1 'polypeptide(L)'
;CVLPTAKDELNERNEPAIIISASGMCEVGRIKHHLKHNLWNPNNTILFVGYQAPGTLGRKIVEGAKTVKIFGEEIAVNARIEYIEGYSGHADQEWLLNFIYSFFTKPKHIFLVHGEPEGQKVLRDKIIENTEIPVTIPEFGECYELDDNINVIGKVENKRAKEYVRLEVLGRMQTLKEELEDMESIVKEDILTEYANDEEIAKLNDRIKELERQIVKIVENK
;
A
#
# COMPACT_ATOMS: atom_id res chain seq x y z
N CYS A 1 -0.05 -11.91 -23.73
CA CYS A 1 -0.42 -12.36 -22.39
C CYS A 1 0.01 -13.79 -22.21
N VAL A 2 1.20 -14.01 -21.66
CA VAL A 2 1.54 -15.32 -21.12
C VAL A 2 1.19 -15.24 -19.64
N LEU A 3 0.37 -16.16 -19.14
CA LEU A 3 0.20 -16.40 -17.72
C LEU A 3 0.99 -17.67 -17.41
N PRO A 4 2.27 -17.61 -17.03
CA PRO A 4 3.01 -18.80 -16.65
C PRO A 4 2.78 -19.08 -15.17
N THR A 5 2.55 -20.34 -14.87
CA THR A 5 2.33 -20.91 -13.54
C THR A 5 3.63 -21.15 -12.76
N ALA A 6 4.80 -20.72 -13.27
CA ALA A 6 6.10 -20.95 -12.64
C ALA A 6 6.79 -19.61 -12.31
N LYS A 7 7.22 -19.47 -11.05
CA LYS A 7 7.72 -18.24 -10.42
C LYS A 7 9.01 -17.67 -11.03
N ASP A 8 9.85 -18.51 -11.65
CA ASP A 8 11.23 -18.15 -11.94
C ASP A 8 11.57 -17.99 -13.43
N GLU A 9 10.75 -18.54 -14.33
CA GLU A 9 11.09 -18.56 -15.76
C GLU A 9 10.92 -17.22 -16.49
N LEU A 10 10.23 -16.24 -15.90
CA LEU A 10 9.96 -14.95 -16.59
C LEU A 10 11.10 -13.94 -16.45
N ASN A 11 11.84 -13.97 -15.34
CA ASN A 11 12.87 -12.96 -15.07
C ASN A 11 14.20 -13.25 -15.78
N GLU A 12 14.42 -14.49 -16.23
CA GLU A 12 15.65 -14.91 -16.92
C GLU A 12 15.53 -14.92 -18.46
N ARG A 13 14.32 -14.72 -19.00
CA ARG A 13 14.11 -14.69 -20.45
C ARG A 13 14.58 -13.35 -21.02
N ASN A 14 15.52 -13.40 -21.96
CA ASN A 14 15.97 -12.24 -22.74
C ASN A 14 14.96 -11.78 -23.81
N GLU A 15 13.69 -12.20 -23.70
CA GLU A 15 12.63 -11.83 -24.62
C GLU A 15 11.79 -10.69 -24.04
N PRO A 16 11.36 -9.70 -24.83
CA PRO A 16 10.47 -8.65 -24.36
C PRO A 16 9.15 -9.23 -23.86
N ALA A 17 8.84 -9.02 -22.57
CA ALA A 17 7.61 -9.48 -21.94
C ALA A 17 6.95 -8.36 -21.14
N ILE A 18 5.62 -8.47 -20.98
CA ILE A 18 4.85 -7.60 -20.07
C ILE A 18 4.48 -8.44 -18.85
N ILE A 19 4.95 -8.01 -17.68
CA ILE A 19 4.67 -8.66 -16.39
C ILE A 19 3.65 -7.81 -15.64
N ILE A 20 2.53 -8.44 -15.26
CA ILE A 20 1.51 -7.81 -14.41
C ILE A 20 1.52 -8.58 -13.09
N SER A 21 1.83 -7.90 -12.00
CA SER A 21 1.89 -8.50 -10.66
C SER A 21 1.12 -7.66 -9.65
N ALA A 22 0.38 -8.32 -8.77
CA ALA A 22 -0.04 -7.75 -7.49
C ALA A 22 1.14 -7.82 -6.50
N SER A 23 1.29 -6.97 -5.47
CA SER A 23 0.51 -5.85 -4.95
C SER A 23 0.70 -4.51 -5.69
N GLY A 24 -0.38 -3.73 -5.82
CA GLY A 24 -0.37 -2.43 -6.54
C GLY A 24 0.46 -1.32 -5.89
N MET A 25 0.85 -1.47 -4.61
CA MET A 25 1.73 -0.52 -3.91
C MET A 25 3.14 -1.06 -3.65
N CYS A 26 3.46 -2.22 -4.23
CA CYS A 26 4.76 -2.88 -4.11
C CYS A 26 5.16 -3.31 -2.69
N GLU A 27 4.21 -3.39 -1.77
CA GLU A 27 4.47 -3.75 -0.37
C GLU A 27 4.55 -5.26 -0.14
N VAL A 28 3.80 -6.09 -0.86
CA VAL A 28 3.70 -7.54 -0.59
C VAL A 28 3.62 -8.35 -1.88
N GLY A 29 4.12 -9.58 -1.82
CA GLY A 29 3.99 -10.58 -2.87
C GLY A 29 5.06 -10.49 -3.96
N ARG A 30 4.78 -11.17 -5.08
CA ARG A 30 5.72 -11.41 -6.19
C ARG A 30 6.28 -10.14 -6.82
N ILE A 31 5.58 -9.01 -6.67
CA ILE A 31 6.05 -7.72 -7.18
C ILE A 31 7.41 -7.33 -6.62
N LYS A 32 7.72 -7.65 -5.36
CA LYS A 32 9.05 -7.37 -4.77
C LYS A 32 10.16 -8.15 -5.47
N HIS A 33 9.89 -9.39 -5.92
CA HIS A 33 10.85 -10.18 -6.70
C HIS A 33 11.06 -9.59 -8.08
N HIS A 34 9.97 -9.25 -8.78
CA HIS A 34 10.08 -8.60 -10.08
C HIS A 34 10.84 -7.28 -9.98
N LEU A 35 10.59 -6.47 -8.95
CA LEU A 35 11.36 -5.25 -8.70
C LEU A 35 12.83 -5.57 -8.41
N LYS A 36 13.14 -6.54 -7.55
CA LYS A 36 14.54 -6.93 -7.25
C LYS A 36 15.33 -7.24 -8.52
N HIS A 37 14.74 -7.98 -9.44
CA HIS A 37 15.44 -8.42 -10.67
C HIS A 37 15.43 -7.38 -11.79
N ASN A 38 14.48 -6.45 -11.81
CA ASN A 38 14.29 -5.56 -12.96
C ASN A 38 14.63 -4.08 -12.68
N LEU A 39 14.61 -3.63 -11.43
CA LEU A 39 14.70 -2.19 -11.09
C LEU A 39 16.07 -1.57 -11.40
N TRP A 40 17.13 -2.37 -11.38
CA TRP A 40 18.50 -1.95 -11.68
C TRP A 40 18.83 -1.93 -13.19
N ASN A 41 17.98 -2.52 -14.03
CA ASN A 41 18.21 -2.63 -15.47
C ASN A 41 17.57 -1.43 -16.22
N PRO A 42 18.35 -0.57 -16.88
CA PRO A 42 17.83 0.62 -17.55
C PRO A 42 17.00 0.33 -18.81
N ASN A 43 17.06 -0.90 -19.34
CA ASN A 43 16.23 -1.30 -20.49
C ASN A 43 14.78 -1.60 -20.10
N ASN A 44 14.50 -1.70 -18.80
CA ASN A 44 13.19 -2.06 -18.29
C ASN A 44 12.38 -0.81 -17.93
N THR A 45 11.05 -0.92 -18.01
CA THR A 45 10.13 0.13 -17.57
C THR A 45 9.22 -0.42 -16.48
N ILE A 46 9.16 0.28 -15.34
CA ILE A 46 8.22 0.00 -14.26
C ILE A 46 7.07 1.00 -14.37
N LEU A 47 5.88 0.47 -14.67
CA LEU A 47 4.68 1.26 -14.88
C LEU A 47 3.73 1.14 -13.68
N PHE A 48 3.49 2.25 -13.00
CA PHE A 48 2.52 2.34 -11.91
C PHE A 48 1.18 2.87 -12.46
N VAL A 49 0.09 2.16 -12.18
CA VAL A 49 -1.26 2.45 -12.70
C VAL A 49 -2.28 2.86 -11.62
N GLY A 50 -1.81 3.19 -10.42
CA GLY A 50 -2.68 3.54 -9.30
C GLY A 50 -1.93 4.27 -8.19
N TYR A 51 -2.70 4.94 -7.33
CA TYR A 51 -2.19 5.77 -6.27
C TYR A 51 -1.25 4.99 -5.32
N GLN A 52 -0.15 5.64 -4.96
CA GLN A 52 0.86 5.10 -4.06
C GLN A 52 0.79 5.85 -2.73
N ALA A 53 0.47 5.12 -1.65
CA ALA A 53 0.34 5.70 -0.33
C ALA A 53 1.71 6.12 0.26
N PRO A 54 1.80 7.24 0.99
CA PRO A 54 3.00 7.63 1.73
C PRO A 54 3.56 6.50 2.58
N GLY A 55 4.87 6.32 2.54
CA GLY A 55 5.57 5.28 3.30
C GLY A 55 5.77 3.96 2.56
N THR A 56 5.00 3.70 1.50
CA THR A 56 5.15 2.49 0.67
C THR A 56 6.41 2.52 -0.19
N LEU A 57 6.90 1.33 -0.57
CA LEU A 57 8.00 1.16 -1.53
C LEU A 57 7.65 1.78 -2.88
N GLY A 58 6.43 1.55 -3.38
CA GLY A 58 5.99 2.10 -4.65
C GLY A 58 6.02 3.64 -4.65
N ARG A 59 5.59 4.28 -3.56
CA ARG A 59 5.68 5.74 -3.41
C ARG A 59 7.11 6.26 -3.50
N LYS A 60 8.06 5.61 -2.82
CA LYS A 60 9.49 5.98 -2.87
C LYS A 60 10.06 5.89 -4.28
N ILE A 61 9.68 4.87 -5.03
CA ILE A 61 10.14 4.68 -6.42
C ILE A 61 9.57 5.78 -7.32
N VAL A 62 8.26 6.07 -7.20
CA VAL A 62 7.59 7.13 -7.99
C VAL A 62 8.15 8.52 -7.66
N GLU A 63 8.53 8.78 -6.42
CA GLU A 63 9.18 10.03 -5.99
C GLU A 63 10.63 10.17 -6.47
N GLY A 64 11.17 9.17 -7.18
CA GLY A 64 12.50 9.24 -7.79
C GLY A 64 13.64 8.81 -6.88
N ALA A 65 13.38 7.92 -5.91
CA ALA A 65 14.45 7.32 -5.11
C ALA A 65 15.49 6.64 -6.01
N LYS A 66 16.76 6.98 -5.83
CA LYS A 66 17.88 6.36 -6.60
C LYS A 66 18.23 4.96 -6.13
N THR A 67 17.94 4.66 -4.87
CA THR A 67 18.13 3.35 -4.26
C THR A 67 16.93 3.04 -3.38
N VAL A 68 16.55 1.76 -3.34
CA VAL A 68 15.49 1.26 -2.47
C VAL A 68 15.92 -0.04 -1.82
N LYS A 69 15.38 -0.31 -0.62
CA LYS A 69 15.69 -1.54 0.12
C LYS A 69 14.59 -2.58 -0.12
N ILE A 70 14.96 -3.72 -0.69
CA ILE A 70 14.05 -4.84 -0.97
C ILE A 70 14.70 -6.11 -0.41
N PHE A 71 13.97 -6.89 0.39
CA PHE A 71 14.47 -8.10 1.09
C PHE A 71 15.76 -7.90 1.90
N GLY A 72 16.01 -6.68 2.38
CA GLY A 72 17.21 -6.37 3.15
C GLY A 72 18.41 -5.94 2.32
N GLU A 73 18.33 -6.00 0.99
CA GLU A 73 19.35 -5.56 0.04
C GLU A 73 19.04 -4.17 -0.50
N GLU A 74 20.07 -3.37 -0.76
CA GLU A 74 19.93 -2.09 -1.46
C GLU A 74 20.02 -2.30 -2.97
N ILE A 75 19.02 -1.81 -3.69
CA ILE A 75 18.86 -1.97 -5.13
C ILE A 75 18.84 -0.60 -5.78
N ALA A 76 19.65 -0.41 -6.81
CA ALA A 76 19.67 0.80 -7.62
C ALA A 76 18.42 0.90 -8.50
N VAL A 77 17.85 2.10 -8.60
CA VAL A 77 16.71 2.41 -9.46
C VAL A 77 17.22 3.05 -10.74
N ASN A 78 17.49 2.22 -11.75
CA ASN A 78 17.92 2.66 -13.07
C ASN A 78 16.87 2.41 -14.15
N ALA A 79 15.91 1.53 -13.89
CA ALA A 79 14.78 1.29 -14.77
C ALA A 79 13.99 2.59 -14.97
N ARG A 80 13.37 2.72 -16.15
CA ARG A 80 12.49 3.84 -16.46
C ARG A 80 11.22 3.73 -15.61
N ILE A 81 10.95 4.73 -14.78
CA ILE A 81 9.74 4.78 -13.95
C ILE A 81 8.69 5.62 -14.66
N GLU A 82 7.52 5.03 -14.90
CA GLU A 82 6.37 5.70 -15.51
C GLU A 82 5.15 5.58 -14.59
N TYR A 83 4.32 6.61 -14.57
CA TYR A 83 3.12 6.66 -13.76
C TYR A 83 1.94 7.14 -14.60
N ILE A 84 0.89 6.34 -14.67
CA ILE A 84 -0.36 6.70 -15.36
C ILE A 84 -1.42 7.01 -14.31
N GLU A 85 -1.74 8.30 -14.21
CA GLU A 85 -2.92 8.79 -13.51
C GLU A 85 -4.16 8.52 -14.38
N GLY A 86 -5.02 7.58 -13.97
CA GLY A 86 -6.28 7.34 -14.68
C GLY A 86 -6.93 5.97 -14.50
N TYR A 87 -6.19 4.97 -14.00
CA TYR A 87 -6.73 3.61 -13.75
C TYR A 87 -7.01 3.31 -12.27
N SER A 88 -6.87 4.31 -11.38
CA SER A 88 -7.01 4.12 -9.93
C SER A 88 -8.44 3.79 -9.48
N GLY A 89 -9.44 3.82 -10.36
CA GLY A 89 -10.85 3.60 -10.01
C GLY A 89 -11.45 4.67 -9.08
N HIS A 90 -10.63 5.62 -8.61
CA HIS A 90 -11.03 6.74 -7.80
C HIS A 90 -11.30 7.95 -8.69
N ALA A 91 -12.40 8.64 -8.42
CA ALA A 91 -12.72 9.90 -9.07
C ALA A 91 -11.63 10.93 -8.75
N ASP A 92 -11.15 11.63 -9.78
CA ASP A 92 -10.32 12.80 -9.61
C ASP A 92 -11.13 13.95 -8.98
N GLN A 93 -10.44 15.04 -8.65
CA GLN A 93 -11.06 16.20 -8.01
C GLN A 93 -12.14 16.84 -8.90
N GLU A 94 -11.96 16.88 -10.21
CA GLU A 94 -12.95 17.45 -11.14
C GLU A 94 -14.19 16.57 -11.21
N TRP A 95 -14.02 15.25 -11.26
CA TRP A 95 -15.10 14.28 -11.22
C TRP A 95 -15.88 14.33 -9.91
N LEU A 96 -15.20 14.49 -8.77
CA LEU A 96 -15.88 14.67 -7.48
C LEU A 96 -16.72 15.95 -7.45
N LEU A 97 -16.21 17.06 -8.00
CA LEU A 97 -16.97 18.30 -8.13
C LEU A 97 -18.15 18.13 -9.09
N ASN A 98 -17.93 17.52 -10.26
CA ASN A 98 -18.98 17.22 -11.23
C ASN A 98 -20.07 16.30 -10.65
N PHE A 99 -19.68 15.35 -9.81
CA PHE A 99 -20.62 14.50 -9.09
C PHE A 99 -21.52 15.34 -8.16
N ILE A 100 -20.96 16.27 -7.39
CA ILE A 100 -21.74 17.21 -6.56
C ILE A 100 -22.64 18.11 -7.43
N TYR A 101 -22.16 18.54 -8.60
CA TYR A 101 -22.95 19.33 -9.54
C TYR A 101 -24.12 18.56 -10.15
N SER A 102 -23.98 17.25 -10.33
CA SER A 102 -25.01 16.42 -10.96
C SER A 102 -26.29 16.25 -10.13
N PHE A 103 -26.25 16.55 -8.83
CA PHE A 103 -27.45 16.49 -7.98
C PHE A 103 -28.45 17.60 -8.34
N PHE A 104 -29.69 17.20 -8.65
CA PHE A 104 -30.83 18.10 -8.86
C PHE A 104 -31.17 18.89 -7.58
N THR A 105 -31.29 18.19 -6.45
CA THR A 105 -31.43 18.82 -5.14
C THR A 105 -30.07 18.81 -4.47
N LYS A 106 -29.50 19.99 -4.21
CA LYS A 106 -28.20 20.08 -3.56
C LYS A 106 -28.25 19.53 -2.13
N PRO A 107 -27.22 18.79 -1.70
CA PRO A 107 -27.14 18.35 -0.31
C PRO A 107 -27.03 19.57 0.60
N LYS A 108 -27.65 19.50 1.77
CA LYS A 108 -27.54 20.55 2.80
C LYS A 108 -26.15 20.64 3.39
N HIS A 109 -25.40 19.53 3.37
CA HIS A 109 -24.05 19.42 3.92
C HIS A 109 -23.32 18.22 3.34
N ILE A 110 -21.99 18.27 3.31
CA ILE A 110 -21.13 17.18 2.81
C ILE A 110 -20.12 16.77 3.89
N PHE A 111 -19.97 15.46 4.09
CA PHE A 111 -18.90 14.90 4.93
C PHE A 111 -17.81 14.30 4.05
N LEU A 112 -16.57 14.77 4.22
CA LEU A 112 -15.41 14.21 3.52
C LEU A 112 -14.72 13.16 4.38
N VAL A 113 -14.83 11.91 3.97
CA VAL A 113 -14.20 10.76 4.62
C VAL A 113 -13.16 10.13 3.68
N HIS A 114 -12.38 9.17 4.19
CA HIS A 114 -11.40 8.38 3.41
C HIS A 114 -10.54 9.20 2.42
N GLY A 115 -9.57 9.94 2.94
CA GLY A 115 -8.57 10.64 2.12
C GLY A 115 -7.41 11.13 2.97
N GLU A 116 -6.35 11.59 2.32
CA GLU A 116 -5.24 12.25 3.02
C GLU A 116 -5.70 13.59 3.62
N PRO A 117 -5.22 13.97 4.82
CA PRO A 117 -5.66 15.19 5.49
C PRO A 117 -5.50 16.47 4.65
N GLU A 118 -4.42 16.56 3.86
CA GLU A 118 -4.19 17.71 2.98
C GLU A 118 -5.12 17.69 1.77
N GLY A 119 -5.25 16.56 1.10
CA GLY A 119 -6.16 16.40 -0.04
C GLY A 119 -7.62 16.68 0.34
N GLN A 120 -8.05 16.23 1.52
CA GLN A 120 -9.38 16.52 2.05
C GLN A 120 -9.60 18.01 2.31
N LYS A 121 -8.61 18.73 2.86
CA LYS A 121 -8.70 20.19 3.08
C LYS A 121 -8.84 20.94 1.76
N VAL A 122 -8.00 20.61 0.77
CA VAL A 122 -8.05 21.24 -0.56
C VAL A 122 -9.40 20.99 -1.23
N LEU A 123 -9.91 19.76 -1.17
CA LEU A 123 -11.22 19.43 -1.74
C LEU A 123 -12.35 20.14 -1.00
N ARG A 124 -12.31 20.20 0.33
CA ARG A 124 -13.28 20.94 1.16
C ARG A 124 -13.37 22.39 0.73
N ASP A 125 -12.23 23.07 0.66
CA ASP A 125 -12.18 24.50 0.34
C ASP A 125 -12.73 24.75 -1.07
N LYS A 126 -12.36 23.90 -2.05
CA LYS A 126 -12.93 23.97 -3.40
C LYS A 126 -14.44 23.72 -3.45
N ILE A 127 -14.98 22.78 -2.68
CA ILE A 127 -16.42 22.53 -2.66
C ILE A 127 -17.16 23.75 -2.10
N ILE A 128 -16.67 24.32 -0.99
CA ILE A 128 -17.27 25.50 -0.36
C ILE A 128 -17.25 26.69 -1.32
N GLU A 129 -16.11 26.97 -1.96
CA GLU A 129 -15.97 28.07 -2.92
C GLU A 129 -16.91 27.94 -4.12
N ASN A 130 -17.14 26.70 -4.60
CA ASN A 130 -17.86 26.44 -5.85
C ASN A 130 -19.37 26.20 -5.68
N THR A 131 -19.81 25.81 -4.49
CA THR A 131 -21.20 25.37 -4.25
C THR A 131 -21.88 26.04 -3.06
N GLU A 132 -21.12 26.75 -2.21
CA GLU A 132 -21.59 27.32 -0.93
C GLU A 132 -22.17 26.29 0.05
N ILE A 133 -22.00 24.99 -0.23
CA ILE A 133 -22.46 23.90 0.63
C ILE A 133 -21.46 23.75 1.78
N PRO A 134 -21.93 23.69 3.04
CA PRO A 134 -21.04 23.44 4.18
C PRO A 134 -20.45 22.03 4.12
N VAL A 135 -19.16 21.93 4.45
CA VAL A 135 -18.39 20.68 4.36
C VAL A 135 -17.63 20.42 5.67
N THR A 136 -17.76 19.21 6.21
CA THR A 136 -17.05 18.77 7.43
C THR A 136 -16.14 17.59 7.13
N ILE A 137 -14.93 17.62 7.69
CA ILE A 137 -14.02 16.47 7.72
C ILE A 137 -14.12 15.89 9.13
N PRO A 138 -14.89 14.81 9.34
CA PRO A 138 -15.14 14.27 10.67
C PRO A 138 -13.87 13.62 11.23
N GLU A 139 -13.63 13.80 12.52
CA GLU A 139 -12.63 13.01 13.23
C GLU A 139 -13.15 11.61 13.56
N PHE A 140 -12.22 10.69 13.82
CA PHE A 140 -12.57 9.34 14.22
C PHE A 140 -13.45 9.35 15.50
N GLY A 141 -14.63 8.76 15.39
CA GLY A 141 -15.58 8.58 16.49
C GLY A 141 -16.52 9.76 16.74
N GLU A 142 -16.47 10.82 15.94
CA GLU A 142 -17.47 11.89 16.03
C GLU A 142 -18.85 11.42 15.58
N CYS A 143 -19.89 11.91 16.27
CA CYS A 143 -21.28 11.65 15.96
C CYS A 143 -22.01 12.95 15.69
N TYR A 144 -22.80 12.95 14.63
CA TYR A 144 -23.51 14.12 14.13
C TYR A 144 -25.01 13.84 14.09
N GLU A 145 -25.80 14.83 14.50
CA GLU A 145 -27.25 14.82 14.24
C GLU A 145 -27.46 15.39 12.85
N LEU A 146 -28.32 14.73 12.07
CA LEU A 146 -28.65 15.14 10.71
C LEU A 146 -29.98 15.90 10.71
N ASP A 147 -30.06 16.96 11.49
CA ASP A 147 -31.14 17.94 11.52
C ASP A 147 -30.83 19.13 10.58
N ASP A 148 -31.62 20.21 10.65
CA ASP A 148 -31.42 21.38 9.79
C ASP A 148 -30.11 22.14 10.07
N ASN A 149 -29.52 21.96 11.27
CA ASN A 149 -28.24 22.51 11.65
C ASN A 149 -27.33 21.38 12.15
N ILE A 150 -26.38 20.94 11.35
CA ILE A 150 -25.53 19.80 11.74
C ILE A 150 -24.75 20.11 13.02
N ASN A 151 -25.15 19.41 14.08
CA ASN A 151 -24.59 19.55 15.41
C ASN A 151 -23.80 18.29 15.77
N VAL A 152 -22.63 18.49 16.38
CA VAL A 152 -21.86 17.41 16.99
C VAL A 152 -22.58 16.98 18.27
N ILE A 153 -23.17 15.79 18.28
CA ILE A 153 -23.90 15.27 19.45
C ILE A 153 -22.95 14.64 20.48
N GLY A 154 -21.72 14.36 20.06
CA GLY A 154 -20.68 13.85 20.92
C GLY A 154 -19.61 13.10 20.14
N LYS A 155 -18.67 12.54 20.90
CA LYS A 155 -17.69 11.57 20.39
C LYS A 155 -18.06 10.24 21.03
N VAL A 156 -18.37 9.24 20.22
CA VAL A 156 -18.53 7.88 20.74
C VAL A 156 -17.17 7.46 21.25
N GLU A 157 -17.01 7.48 22.57
CA GLU A 157 -15.98 6.70 23.24
C GLU A 157 -16.28 5.24 22.94
N ASN A 158 -15.63 4.76 21.90
CA ASN A 158 -15.86 3.42 21.45
C ASN A 158 -15.25 2.49 22.52
N LYS A 159 -16.08 1.89 23.38
CA LYS A 159 -15.63 0.78 24.24
C LYS A 159 -15.07 -0.37 23.39
N ARG A 160 -15.47 -0.45 22.11
CA ARG A 160 -14.85 -1.31 21.09
C ARG A 160 -13.65 -0.68 20.39
N ALA A 161 -13.19 0.55 20.64
CA ALA A 161 -11.90 1.02 20.15
C ALA A 161 -10.78 0.04 20.55
N LYS A 162 -10.88 -0.53 21.76
CA LYS A 162 -10.01 -1.65 22.17
C LYS A 162 -10.20 -2.90 21.32
N GLU A 163 -11.42 -3.21 20.87
CA GLU A 163 -11.72 -4.28 19.91
C GLU A 163 -11.24 -3.96 18.50
N TYR A 164 -11.32 -2.72 18.02
CA TYR A 164 -10.77 -2.28 16.74
C TYR A 164 -9.25 -2.33 16.75
N VAL A 165 -8.60 -1.87 17.82
CA VAL A 165 -7.15 -2.03 18.01
C VAL A 165 -6.79 -3.52 18.04
N ARG A 166 -7.59 -4.38 18.70
CA ARG A 166 -7.38 -5.84 18.69
C ARG A 166 -7.60 -6.45 17.30
N LEU A 167 -8.63 -6.03 16.57
CA LEU A 167 -8.92 -6.47 15.21
C LEU A 167 -7.85 -5.97 14.23
N GLU A 168 -7.32 -4.78 14.42
CA GLU A 168 -6.19 -4.24 13.66
C GLU A 168 -4.92 -5.03 13.95
N VAL A 169 -4.64 -5.35 15.22
CA VAL A 169 -3.53 -6.23 15.60
C VAL A 169 -3.72 -7.62 14.99
N LEU A 170 -4.92 -8.19 15.02
CA LEU A 170 -5.23 -9.47 14.38
C LEU A 170 -5.04 -9.40 12.86
N GLY A 171 -5.49 -8.31 12.21
CA GLY A 171 -5.27 -8.06 10.79
C GLY A 171 -3.78 -7.96 10.44
N ARG A 172 -3.00 -7.21 11.23
CA ARG A 172 -1.54 -7.13 11.09
C ARG A 172 -0.87 -8.49 11.32
N MET A 173 -1.36 -9.30 12.26
CA MET A 173 -0.86 -10.66 12.46
C MET A 173 -1.20 -11.59 11.29
N GLN A 174 -2.38 -11.44 10.69
CA GLN A 174 -2.78 -12.16 9.49
C GLN A 174 -1.85 -11.81 8.31
N THR A 175 -1.60 -10.51 8.09
CA THR A 175 -0.66 -10.04 7.06
C THR A 175 0.75 -10.53 7.32
N LEU A 176 1.25 -10.46 8.56
CA LEU A 176 2.57 -10.99 8.92
C LEU A 176 2.68 -12.50 8.67
N LYS A 177 1.60 -13.25 8.92
CA LYS A 177 1.55 -14.68 8.62
C LYS A 177 1.69 -14.94 7.11
N GLU A 178 0.95 -14.19 6.29
CA GLU A 178 1.08 -14.27 4.83
C GLU A 178 2.50 -13.90 4.37
N GLU A 179 3.12 -12.87 4.96
CA GLU A 179 4.52 -12.51 4.67
C GLU A 179 5.52 -13.60 5.03
N LEU A 180 5.29 -14.34 6.13
CA LEU A 180 6.13 -15.47 6.54
C LEU A 180 5.96 -16.68 5.61
N GLU A 181 4.73 -16.97 5.16
CA GLU A 181 4.46 -18.04 4.18
C GLU A 181 5.11 -17.73 2.82
N ASP A 182 5.08 -16.47 2.40
CA ASP A 182 5.81 -15.98 1.23
C ASP A 182 7.33 -16.14 1.43
N MET A 183 7.87 -15.72 2.58
CA MET A 183 9.28 -15.86 2.92
C MET A 183 9.75 -17.32 2.91
N GLU A 184 8.97 -18.23 3.49
CA GLU A 184 9.27 -19.67 3.47
C GLU A 184 9.36 -20.20 2.04
N SER A 185 8.46 -19.76 1.17
CA SER A 185 8.46 -20.16 -0.24
C SER A 185 9.71 -19.67 -0.98
N ILE A 186 10.18 -18.45 -0.68
CA ILE A 186 11.40 -17.86 -1.25
C ILE A 186 12.64 -18.63 -0.78
N VAL A 187 12.74 -18.87 0.52
CA VAL A 187 13.89 -19.58 1.11
C VAL A 187 13.96 -21.02 0.60
N LYS A 188 12.82 -21.68 0.38
CA LYS A 188 12.77 -23.00 -0.26
C LYS A 188 13.30 -22.97 -1.69
N GLU A 189 12.95 -21.96 -2.48
CA GLU A 189 13.45 -21.78 -3.84
C GLU A 189 14.97 -21.53 -3.85
N ASP A 190 15.47 -20.64 -2.99
CA ASP A 190 16.90 -20.31 -2.87
C ASP A 190 17.73 -21.53 -2.42
N ILE A 191 17.26 -22.30 -1.42
CA ILE A 191 17.94 -23.50 -0.91
C ILE A 191 17.98 -24.63 -1.97
N LEU A 192 17.00 -24.70 -2.88
CA LEU A 192 16.92 -25.71 -3.93
C LEU A 192 17.83 -25.42 -5.14
N THR A 193 18.37 -24.20 -5.26
CA THR A 193 19.40 -23.88 -6.25
C THR A 193 20.80 -24.24 -5.72
N GLU A 194 21.63 -24.94 -6.51
CA GLU A 194 22.96 -25.44 -6.13
C GLU A 194 24.02 -24.36 -5.80
N TYR A 195 23.63 -23.10 -5.58
CA TYR A 195 24.51 -21.93 -5.42
C TYR A 195 24.43 -21.24 -4.05
N ALA A 196 23.63 -21.73 -3.11
CA ALA A 196 23.56 -21.14 -1.78
C ALA A 196 24.87 -21.38 -1.01
N ASN A 197 25.69 -20.32 -0.84
CA ASN A 197 26.89 -20.39 -0.01
C ASN A 197 26.49 -20.63 1.44
N ASP A 198 27.15 -21.59 2.12
CA ASP A 198 26.90 -21.93 3.53
C ASP A 198 26.94 -20.70 4.47
N GLU A 199 27.70 -19.67 4.10
CA GLU A 199 27.79 -18.41 4.86
C GLU A 199 26.50 -17.57 4.78
N GLU A 200 25.79 -17.59 3.66
CA GLU A 200 24.52 -16.88 3.48
C GLU A 200 23.37 -17.59 4.21
N ILE A 201 23.37 -18.93 4.17
CA ILE A 201 22.44 -19.76 4.94
C ILE A 201 22.66 -19.54 6.44
N ALA A 202 23.91 -19.44 6.89
CA ALA A 202 24.22 -19.14 8.29
C ALA A 202 23.69 -17.76 8.71
N LYS A 203 23.90 -16.72 7.89
CA LYS A 203 23.37 -15.37 8.15
C LYS A 203 21.84 -15.33 8.17
N LEU A 204 21.19 -16.08 7.28
CA LEU A 204 19.73 -16.20 7.25
C LEU A 204 19.21 -16.89 8.52
N ASN A 205 19.85 -18.00 8.93
CA ASN A 205 19.50 -18.73 10.15
C ASN A 205 19.63 -17.85 11.40
N ASP A 206 20.69 -17.04 11.50
CA ASP A 206 20.86 -16.12 12.62
C ASP A 206 19.79 -15.01 12.64
N ARG A 207 19.35 -14.52 11.48
CA ARG A 207 18.23 -13.56 11.38
C ARG A 207 16.90 -14.20 11.76
N ILE A 208 16.66 -15.45 11.38
CA ILE A 208 15.46 -16.21 11.77
C ILE A 208 15.44 -16.40 13.29
N LYS A 209 16.56 -16.78 13.91
CA LYS A 209 16.67 -16.89 15.38
C LYS A 209 16.39 -15.56 16.09
N GLU A 210 16.83 -14.45 15.52
CA GLU A 210 16.55 -13.13 16.10
C GLU A 210 15.07 -12.78 15.98
N LEU A 211 14.42 -13.10 14.86
CA LEU A 211 12.96 -12.97 14.69
C LEU A 211 12.21 -13.86 15.69
N GLU A 212 12.61 -15.11 15.88
CA GLU A 212 12.03 -16.01 16.89
C GLU A 212 12.13 -15.41 18.29
N ARG A 213 13.29 -14.87 18.67
CA ARG A 213 13.46 -14.18 19.96
C ARG A 213 12.57 -12.96 20.11
N GLN A 214 12.39 -12.19 19.04
CA GLN A 214 11.47 -11.05 19.05
C GLN A 214 10.02 -11.48 19.21
N ILE A 215 9.59 -12.55 18.51
CA ILE A 215 8.27 -13.14 18.66
C ILE A 215 8.05 -13.63 20.09
N VAL A 216 9.02 -14.36 20.66
CA VAL A 216 8.96 -14.82 22.05
C VAL A 216 8.85 -13.65 23.02
N LYS A 217 9.68 -12.60 22.87
CA LYS A 217 9.57 -11.38 23.70
C LYS A 217 8.21 -10.68 23.59
N ILE A 218 7.58 -10.70 22.41
CA ILE A 218 6.24 -10.12 22.19
C ILE A 218 5.15 -10.97 22.86
N VAL A 219 5.33 -12.28 22.93
CA VAL A 219 4.40 -13.21 23.58
C VAL A 219 4.57 -13.21 25.11
N GLU A 220 5.81 -13.10 25.60
CA GLU A 220 6.14 -13.11 27.03
C GLU A 220 5.90 -11.76 27.74
N ASN A 221 5.94 -10.63 27.03
CA ASN A 221 5.62 -9.29 27.57
C ASN A 221 4.13 -8.91 27.43
N LYS A 222 3.23 -9.87 27.21
CA LYS A 222 1.78 -9.66 27.22
C LYS A 222 1.16 -9.83 28.60
#